data_AF-A0A6L8KGK4-F1
#
_entry.id   AF-A0A6L8KGK4-F1
#
_cell.length_a   1.000
_cell.length_b   1.000
_cell.length_c   1.000
_cell.angle_alpha   90.00
_cell.angle_beta   90.00
_cell.angle_gamma   90.00
#
_symmetry.space_group_name_H-M   'P 1'
#
loop_
_entity.id
_entity.type
_entity.pdbx_description
1 polymer ?
#
loop_
_entity_poly.entity_id
_entity_poly.type
_entity_poly.pdbx_seq_one_letter_code
_entity_poly.pdbx_strand_id
1 'polypeptide(L)'
;KLRGVAANLGAADVARLTAAAEAVLHDPAADTLALPAALNRLEQALELVTRTARNLAAPRHEMAESNTDTPDLEQKLAELQSLLQNNNLKALEHFRALRPALASAGQAQALGEAVETLNFKVARQMVEEMLQRKESA
;
A
#
# COMPACT_ATOMS: atom_id res chain seq x y z
N LYS A 1 -20.16 -0.67 0.38
CA LYS A 1 -18.93 -0.97 1.19
C LYS A 1 -17.94 0.20 1.22
N LEU A 2 -17.68 0.86 0.07
CA LEU A 2 -16.73 1.99 -0.05
C LEU A 2 -17.05 3.20 0.85
N ARG A 3 -18.34 3.54 1.04
CA ARG A 3 -18.77 4.64 1.92
C ARG A 3 -18.24 4.52 3.36
N GLY A 4 -18.36 3.32 3.95
CA GLY A 4 -17.91 3.07 5.33
C GLY A 4 -16.40 3.16 5.48
N VAL A 5 -15.65 2.72 4.47
CA VAL A 5 -14.19 2.82 4.46
C VAL A 5 -13.72 4.26 4.31
N ALA A 6 -14.35 5.05 3.42
CA ALA A 6 -14.00 6.46 3.21
C ALA A 6 -14.27 7.33 4.45
N ALA A 7 -15.37 7.10 5.15
CA ALA A 7 -15.70 7.83 6.39
C ALA A 7 -14.67 7.57 7.50
N ASN A 8 -14.22 6.31 7.66
CA ASN A 8 -13.21 5.95 8.67
C ASN A 8 -11.82 6.53 8.40
N LEU A 9 -11.53 6.90 7.15
CA LEU A 9 -10.26 7.53 6.74
C LEU A 9 -10.33 9.06 6.74
N GLY A 10 -11.44 9.66 7.19
CA GLY A 10 -11.66 11.11 7.14
C GLY A 10 -11.91 11.67 5.74
N ALA A 11 -12.10 10.81 4.73
CA ALA A 11 -12.37 11.19 3.34
C ALA A 11 -13.87 11.49 3.11
N ALA A 12 -14.38 12.51 3.81
CA ALA A 12 -15.81 12.86 3.83
C ALA A 12 -16.39 13.10 2.43
N ASP A 13 -15.62 13.70 1.52
CA ASP A 13 -16.04 13.94 0.13
C ASP A 13 -16.20 12.64 -0.66
N VAL A 14 -15.31 11.66 -0.48
CA VAL A 14 -15.42 10.34 -1.11
C VAL A 14 -16.64 9.58 -0.57
N ALA A 15 -16.90 9.68 0.74
CA ALA A 15 -18.08 9.07 1.35
C ALA A 15 -19.39 9.68 0.81
N ARG A 16 -19.43 11.02 0.66
CA ARG A 16 -20.57 11.75 0.08
C ARG A 16 -20.80 11.39 -1.39
N LEU A 17 -19.74 11.36 -2.19
CA LEU A 17 -19.82 11.02 -3.61
C LEU A 17 -20.20 9.56 -3.85
N THR A 18 -19.72 8.65 -2.99
CA THR A 18 -20.16 7.24 -3.02
C THR A 18 -21.66 7.13 -2.73
N ALA A 19 -22.17 7.84 -1.72
CA ALA A 19 -23.59 7.84 -1.41
C ALA A 19 -24.43 8.45 -2.55
N ALA A 20 -23.93 9.49 -3.21
CA ALA A 20 -24.60 10.08 -4.36
C ALA A 20 -24.63 9.14 -5.58
N ALA A 21 -23.54 8.42 -5.86
CA ALA A 21 -23.50 7.42 -6.92
C ALA A 21 -24.42 6.22 -6.62
N GLU A 22 -24.46 5.75 -5.37
CA GLU A 22 -25.40 4.70 -4.92
C GLU A 22 -26.86 5.17 -5.08
N ALA A 23 -27.18 6.43 -4.73
CA ALA A 23 -28.52 6.97 -4.89
C ALA A 23 -28.97 7.03 -6.36
N VAL A 24 -28.10 7.48 -7.26
CA VAL A 24 -28.38 7.52 -8.71
C VAL A 24 -28.54 6.11 -9.29
N LEU A 25 -27.76 5.14 -8.81
CA LEU A 25 -27.87 3.74 -9.25
C LEU A 25 -29.22 3.11 -8.86
N HIS A 26 -29.77 3.51 -7.71
CA HIS A 26 -31.04 3.01 -7.19
C HIS A 26 -32.27 3.83 -7.60
N ASP A 27 -32.07 4.94 -8.31
CA ASP A 27 -33.16 5.78 -8.82
C ASP A 27 -33.57 5.32 -10.24
N PRO A 28 -34.75 4.70 -10.40
CA PRO A 28 -35.22 4.23 -11.71
C PRO A 28 -35.60 5.38 -12.66
N ALA A 29 -35.71 6.62 -12.15
CA ALA A 29 -35.98 7.82 -12.94
C ALA A 29 -34.71 8.61 -13.30
N ALA A 30 -33.53 8.13 -12.88
CA ALA A 30 -32.28 8.80 -13.16
C ALA A 30 -31.98 8.87 -14.67
N ASP A 31 -31.53 10.04 -15.10
CA ASP A 31 -31.04 10.25 -16.46
C ASP A 31 -29.87 9.29 -16.78
N THR A 32 -29.79 8.82 -18.03
CA THR A 32 -28.79 7.85 -18.48
C THR A 32 -27.36 8.38 -18.32
N LEU A 33 -27.18 9.70 -18.31
CA LEU A 33 -25.90 10.36 -18.07
C LEU A 33 -25.59 10.63 -16.59
N ALA A 34 -26.56 10.48 -15.69
CA ALA A 34 -26.40 10.80 -14.28
C ALA A 34 -25.40 9.87 -13.58
N LEU A 35 -25.47 8.56 -13.87
CA LEU A 35 -24.56 7.57 -13.28
C LEU A 35 -23.11 7.74 -13.77
N PRO A 36 -22.82 7.84 -15.09
CA PRO A 36 -21.47 8.17 -15.56
C PRO A 36 -20.89 9.46 -14.95
N ALA A 37 -21.72 10.50 -14.81
CA ALA A 37 -21.28 11.76 -14.21
C ALA A 37 -21.01 11.62 -12.69
N ALA A 38 -21.77 10.81 -11.97
CA ALA A 38 -21.54 10.52 -10.55
C ALA A 38 -20.24 9.70 -10.35
N LEU A 39 -19.98 8.72 -11.21
CA LEU A 39 -18.78 7.89 -11.18
C LEU A 39 -17.51 8.70 -11.49
N ASN A 40 -17.55 9.57 -12.51
CA ASN A 40 -16.41 10.44 -12.85
C ASN A 40 -16.05 11.38 -11.68
N ARG A 41 -17.04 11.96 -10.99
CA ARG A 41 -16.79 12.78 -9.79
C ARG A 41 -16.17 11.97 -8.65
N LEU A 42 -16.62 10.72 -8.45
CA LEU A 42 -16.04 9.82 -7.46
C LEU A 42 -14.58 9.46 -7.79
N GLU A 43 -14.29 9.18 -9.05
CA GLU A 43 -12.93 8.90 -9.54
C GLU A 43 -11.98 10.08 -9.28
N GLN A 44 -12.38 11.30 -9.64
CA GLN A 44 -11.59 12.51 -9.38
C GLN A 44 -11.29 12.72 -7.89
N ALA A 45 -12.26 12.44 -7.02
CA ALA A 45 -12.07 12.54 -5.57
C ALA A 45 -11.10 11.47 -5.05
N LEU A 46 -11.15 10.24 -5.58
CA LEU A 46 -10.21 9.17 -5.24
C LEU A 46 -8.79 9.48 -5.71
N GLU A 47 -8.63 10.06 -6.91
CA GLU A 47 -7.33 10.51 -7.40
C GLU A 47 -6.74 11.62 -6.52
N LEU A 48 -7.56 12.57 -6.06
CA LEU A 48 -7.12 13.63 -5.17
C LEU A 48 -6.65 13.05 -3.83
N VAL A 49 -7.43 12.16 -3.22
CA VAL A 49 -7.05 11.48 -1.96
C VAL A 49 -5.74 10.70 -2.15
N THR A 50 -5.60 9.97 -3.26
CA THR A 50 -4.38 9.19 -3.57
C THR A 50 -3.16 10.09 -3.75
N ARG A 51 -3.31 11.20 -4.47
CA ARG A 51 -2.24 12.20 -4.64
C ARG A 51 -1.85 12.84 -3.31
N THR A 52 -2.82 13.27 -2.52
CA THR A 52 -2.57 13.87 -1.21
C THR A 52 -1.91 12.88 -0.26
N ALA A 53 -2.35 11.62 -0.22
CA ALA A 53 -1.73 10.58 0.60
C ALA A 53 -0.27 10.32 0.20
N ARG A 54 0.03 10.28 -1.11
CA ARG A 54 1.40 10.15 -1.63
C ARG A 54 2.28 11.34 -1.25
N ASN A 55 1.73 12.56 -1.29
CA ASN A 55 2.45 13.77 -0.91
C ASN A 55 2.66 13.86 0.61
N LEU A 56 1.72 13.36 1.41
CA LEU A 56 1.83 13.32 2.87
C LEU A 56 2.86 12.29 3.35
N ALA A 57 3.09 11.23 2.58
CA ALA A 57 4.12 10.23 2.83
C ALA A 57 5.56 10.75 2.62
N ALA A 58 5.75 12.05 2.33
CA ALA A 58 7.04 12.70 2.30
C ALA A 58 7.09 13.85 3.35
N PRO A 59 7.82 13.61 4.44
CA PRO A 59 9.15 14.18 4.54
C PRO A 59 10.15 13.07 4.27
N ARG A 60 10.92 13.24 3.19
CA ARG A 60 12.16 12.50 3.01
C ARG A 60 13.04 12.95 4.19
N HIS A 61 13.13 12.15 5.24
CA HIS A 61 14.18 12.33 6.23
C HIS A 61 15.48 12.15 5.47
N GLU A 62 16.13 13.27 5.18
CA GLU A 62 17.57 13.26 4.94
C GLU A 62 18.22 12.69 6.20
N MET A 63 19.14 11.75 5.99
CA MET A 63 20.08 11.18 6.97
C MET A 63 19.46 10.14 7.94
N ALA A 64 20.02 8.95 8.13
CA ALA A 64 21.43 8.56 8.05
C ALA A 64 21.64 7.36 7.10
N GLU A 65 22.84 7.29 6.54
CA GLU A 65 23.39 6.05 5.99
C GLU A 65 23.21 4.95 7.04
N SER A 66 22.35 3.97 6.75
CA SER A 66 22.12 2.88 7.69
C SER A 66 23.36 2.01 7.70
N ASN A 67 24.18 2.15 8.74
CA ASN A 67 25.16 1.14 9.17
C ASN A 67 24.42 -0.09 9.72
N THR A 68 23.44 -0.61 8.97
CA THR A 68 22.85 -1.91 9.27
C THR A 68 23.89 -2.92 8.84
N ASP A 69 24.65 -3.42 9.82
CA ASP A 69 25.55 -4.54 9.61
C ASP A 69 24.77 -5.64 8.88
N THR A 70 25.35 -6.14 7.78
CA THR A 70 24.87 -7.24 6.93
C THR A 70 24.11 -8.37 7.66
N PRO A 71 24.55 -8.87 8.83
CA PRO A 71 23.82 -9.88 9.62
C PRO A 71 22.46 -9.43 10.18
N ASP A 72 22.26 -8.15 10.50
CA ASP A 72 20.98 -7.64 11.04
C ASP A 72 19.89 -7.57 9.95
N LEU A 73 20.29 -7.35 8.70
CA LEU A 73 19.36 -7.35 7.56
C LEU A 73 18.83 -8.76 7.24
N GLU A 74 19.68 -9.77 7.28
CA GLU A 74 19.30 -11.17 7.04
C GLU A 74 18.30 -11.67 8.09
N GLN A 75 18.57 -11.39 9.37
CA GLN A 75 17.67 -11.73 10.46
C GLN A 75 16.28 -11.08 10.27
N LYS A 76 16.25 -9.79 9.89
CA LYS A 76 14.99 -9.08 9.64
C LYS A 76 14.26 -9.59 8.40
N LEU A 77 14.97 -10.00 7.36
CA LEU A 77 14.37 -10.63 6.17
C LEU A 77 13.77 -12.01 6.48
N ALA A 78 14.45 -12.82 7.29
CA ALA A 78 13.93 -14.10 7.76
C ALA A 78 12.67 -13.92 8.63
N GLU A 79 12.66 -12.92 9.50
CA GLU A 79 11.48 -12.59 10.31
C GLU A 79 10.31 -12.11 9.43
N LEU A 80 10.58 -11.25 8.42
CA LEU A 80 9.59 -10.84 7.44
C LEU A 80 9.03 -12.04 6.65
N GLN A 81 9.89 -13.00 6.25
CA GLN A 81 9.46 -14.22 5.56
C GLN A 81 8.47 -15.03 6.42
N SER A 82 8.78 -15.21 7.71
CA SER A 82 7.90 -15.91 8.67
C SER A 82 6.57 -15.18 8.85
N LEU A 83 6.59 -13.84 8.94
CA LEU A 83 5.37 -13.05 9.06
C LEU A 83 4.52 -13.09 7.79
N LEU A 84 5.13 -13.06 6.60
CA LEU A 84 4.42 -13.22 5.33
C LEU A 84 3.73 -14.59 5.19
N GLN A 85 4.16 -15.60 5.95
CA GLN A 85 3.54 -16.93 5.98
C GLN A 85 2.43 -17.05 7.04
N ASN A 86 2.59 -16.37 8.18
CA ASN A 86 1.77 -16.64 9.38
C ASN A 86 0.89 -15.46 9.81
N ASN A 87 1.24 -14.22 9.45
CA ASN A 87 0.52 -13.02 9.87
C ASN A 87 0.76 -11.83 8.94
N ASN A 88 -0.08 -11.72 7.90
CA ASN A 88 0.02 -10.68 6.88
C ASN A 88 -0.04 -9.25 7.44
N LEU A 89 -0.81 -9.01 8.51
CA LEU A 89 -0.93 -7.68 9.10
C LEU A 89 0.38 -7.26 9.79
N LYS A 90 0.95 -8.15 10.61
CA LYS A 90 2.26 -7.92 11.22
C LYS A 90 3.37 -7.83 10.18
N ALA A 91 3.26 -8.57 9.07
CA ALA A 91 4.20 -8.47 7.96
C ALA A 91 4.22 -7.06 7.35
N LEU A 92 3.06 -6.40 7.23
CA LEU A 92 2.98 -5.02 6.75
C LEU A 92 3.68 -4.04 7.69
N GLU A 93 3.49 -4.20 9.00
CA GLU A 93 4.14 -3.36 10.01
C GLU A 93 5.67 -3.56 10.01
N HIS A 94 6.10 -4.81 9.98
CA HIS A 94 7.52 -5.16 9.96
C HIS A 94 8.20 -4.69 8.66
N PHE A 95 7.54 -4.86 7.51
CA PHE A 95 8.03 -4.35 6.23
C PHE A 95 8.21 -2.82 6.23
N ARG A 96 7.28 -2.07 6.84
CA ARG A 96 7.41 -0.60 6.95
C ARG A 96 8.64 -0.20 7.74
N ALA A 97 8.94 -0.91 8.83
CA ALA A 97 10.16 -0.69 9.63
C ALA A 97 11.43 -1.11 8.89
N LEU A 98 11.34 -2.08 7.98
CA LEU A 98 12.46 -2.63 7.22
C LEU A 98 12.80 -1.82 5.94
N ARG A 99 11.87 -1.03 5.41
CA ARG A 99 12.06 -0.22 4.19
C ARG A 99 13.36 0.60 4.15
N PRO A 100 13.79 1.29 5.22
CA PRO A 100 15.02 2.07 5.19
C PRO A 100 16.27 1.21 4.96
N ALA A 101 16.35 0.05 5.63
CA ALA A 101 17.48 -0.87 5.48
C ALA A 101 17.48 -1.58 4.12
N LEU A 102 16.31 -1.70 3.48
CA LEU A 102 16.19 -2.25 2.13
C LEU A 102 16.48 -1.20 1.04
N ALA A 103 16.54 0.10 1.35
CA ALA A 103 16.66 1.14 0.33
C ALA A 103 17.91 1.01 -0.56
N SER A 104 18.97 0.38 -0.05
CA SER A 104 20.20 0.07 -0.81
C SER A 104 20.09 -1.20 -1.68
N ALA A 105 19.08 -2.04 -1.47
CA ALA A 105 18.84 -3.25 -2.25
C ALA A 105 17.96 -2.92 -3.48
N GLY A 106 18.46 -3.22 -4.69
CA GLY A 106 17.73 -2.93 -5.94
C GLY A 106 16.35 -3.58 -6.07
N GLN A 107 16.03 -4.58 -5.24
CA GLN A 107 14.75 -5.29 -5.23
C GLN A 107 13.73 -4.71 -4.24
N ALA A 108 14.12 -3.74 -3.43
CA ALA A 108 13.29 -3.17 -2.37
C ALA A 108 12.04 -2.46 -2.89
N GLN A 109 12.15 -1.82 -4.05
CA GLN A 109 11.01 -1.15 -4.69
C GLN A 109 9.95 -2.16 -5.13
N ALA A 110 10.36 -3.24 -5.79
CA ALA A 110 9.44 -4.28 -6.27
C ALA A 110 8.86 -5.10 -5.10
N LEU A 111 9.63 -5.34 -4.02
CA LEU A 111 9.10 -5.93 -2.79
C LEU A 111 8.06 -5.01 -2.14
N GLY A 112 8.32 -3.70 -2.10
CA GLY A 112 7.38 -2.70 -1.62
C GLY A 112 6.07 -2.69 -2.39
N GLU A 113 6.14 -2.75 -3.72
CA GLU A 113 4.95 -2.84 -4.57
C GLU A 113 4.15 -4.12 -4.32
N ALA A 114 4.81 -5.27 -4.19
CA ALA A 114 4.15 -6.54 -3.89
C ALA A 114 3.45 -6.52 -2.52
N VAL A 115 4.06 -5.87 -1.52
CA VAL A 115 3.48 -5.74 -0.17
C VAL A 115 2.32 -4.72 -0.15
N GLU A 116 2.46 -3.59 -0.84
CA GLU A 116 1.43 -2.54 -0.94
C GLU A 116 0.19 -3.01 -1.73
N THR A 117 0.38 -3.88 -2.72
CA THR A 117 -0.71 -4.52 -3.49
C THR A 117 -1.27 -5.78 -2.83
N LEU A 118 -0.84 -6.10 -1.60
CA LEU A 118 -1.24 -7.29 -0.84
C LEU A 118 -0.92 -8.61 -1.55
N ASN A 119 0.03 -8.60 -2.48
CA ASN A 119 0.50 -9.79 -3.18
C ASN A 119 1.57 -10.52 -2.36
N PHE A 120 1.15 -11.05 -1.21
CA PHE A 120 2.04 -11.69 -0.23
C PHE A 120 2.76 -12.92 -0.78
N LYS A 121 2.18 -13.60 -1.77
CA LYS A 121 2.83 -14.74 -2.44
C LYS A 121 4.08 -14.30 -3.21
N VAL A 122 3.99 -13.19 -3.96
CA VAL A 122 5.13 -12.60 -4.67
C VAL A 122 6.12 -12.00 -3.70
N ALA A 123 5.64 -11.25 -2.68
CA ALA A 123 6.52 -10.69 -1.65
C ALA A 123 7.36 -11.77 -0.94
N ARG A 124 6.76 -12.92 -0.62
CA ARG A 124 7.48 -14.06 -0.02
C ARG A 124 8.57 -14.60 -0.93
N GLN A 125 8.26 -14.81 -2.21
CA GLN A 125 9.22 -15.32 -3.20
C GLN A 125 10.42 -14.37 -3.33
N MET A 126 10.17 -13.06 -3.34
CA MET A 126 11.22 -12.05 -3.43
C MET A 126 12.11 -12.02 -2.18
N VAL A 127 11.53 -12.14 -0.98
CA VAL A 127 12.31 -12.24 0.27
C VAL A 127 13.17 -13.51 0.30
N GLU A 128 12.63 -14.63 -0.18
CA GLU A 128 13.37 -15.90 -0.30
C GLU A 128 14.57 -15.78 -1.25
N GLU A 129 14.38 -15.15 -2.41
CA GLU A 129 15.47 -14.88 -3.36
C GLU A 129 16.54 -13.92 -2.79
N MET A 130 16.12 -12.93 -1.98
CA MET A 130 17.04 -11.99 -1.32
C MET A 130 17.90 -12.69 -0.26
N LEU A 131 17.34 -13.66 0.46
CA LEU A 131 18.07 -14.49 1.41
C LEU A 131 19.07 -15.43 0.70
N GLN A 132 18.64 -16.12 -0.37
CA GLN A 132 19.50 -17.05 -1.12
C GLN A 132 20.72 -16.39 -1.79
N ARG A 133 20.57 -15.18 -2.31
CA ARG A 133 21.70 -14.45 -2.94
C ARG A 133 22.77 -14.03 -1.94
N LYS A 134 22.42 -13.85 -0.67
CA LYS A 134 23.37 -13.49 0.40
C LYS A 134 24.12 -14.70 0.95
N GLU A 135 23.49 -15.89 0.94
CA GLU A 135 24.19 -17.14 1.26
C GLU A 135 25.20 -17.58 0.18
N SER A 136 25.07 -17.03 -1.04
CA SER A 136 25.90 -17.39 -2.20
C SER A 136 27.05 -16.42 -2.51
N ALA A 137 27.25 -15.39 -1.68
CA ALA A 137 28.25 -14.33 -1.84
C ALA A 137 29.29 -14.38 -0.71
#